data_AF-A0A7J4JRL2-F1
#
_entry.id   AF-A0A7J4JRL2-F1
#
_cell.length_a   1.000
_cell.length_b   1.000
_cell.length_c   1.000
_cell.angle_alpha   90.00
_cell.angle_beta   90.00
_cell.angle_gamma   90.00
#
_symmetry.space_group_name_H-M   'P 1'
#
loop_
_entity.id
_entity.type
_entity.pdbx_description
1 polymer ?
#
loop_
_entity_poly.entity_id
_entity_poly.type
_entity_poly.pdbx_seq_one_letter_code
_entity_poly.pdbx_strand_id
1 'polypeptide(L)' 'MAAISVGRVCIKTKGRDAGEKVVVTKIIDRNFVMVRSPARKKKPERKCSVLHLEPTGTTQSG' A
#
# COMPACT_ATOMS: atom_id res chain seq x y z
N MET A 1 16.04 -6.69 5.25
CA MET A 1 15.39 -5.76 4.29
C MET A 1 13.93 -5.63 4.68
N ALA A 2 13.49 -4.50 5.23
CA ALA A 2 12.08 -4.31 5.57
C ALA A 2 11.28 -4.12 4.27
N ALA A 3 10.56 -5.15 3.82
CA ALA A 3 9.88 -5.15 2.53
C ALA A 3 8.77 -4.08 2.42
N ILE A 4 8.31 -3.55 3.56
CA ILE A 4 7.23 -2.58 3.67
C ILE A 4 7.69 -1.44 4.57
N SER A 5 7.98 -0.29 3.96
CA SER A 5 8.32 0.97 4.61
C SER A 5 7.38 2.07 4.12
N VAL A 6 7.27 3.17 4.86
CA VAL A 6 6.57 4.37 4.37
C VAL A 6 7.23 4.84 3.07
N GLY A 7 6.43 5.24 2.08
CA GLY A 7 6.90 5.58 0.72
C GLY A 7 7.07 4.38 -0.22
N ARG A 8 6.87 3.14 0.27
CA ARG A 8 6.89 1.95 -0.59
C ARG A 8 5.63 1.88 -1.44
N VAL A 9 5.82 1.60 -2.73
CA VAL A 9 4.71 1.26 -3.63
C VAL A 9 4.45 -0.23 -3.54
N CYS A 10 3.20 -0.58 -3.32
CA CYS A 10 2.73 -1.96 -3.33
C CYS A 10 1.57 -2.09 -4.33
N ILE A 11 1.38 -3.27 -4.87
CA ILE A 11 0.19 -3.61 -5.65
C ILE A 11 -0.74 -4.40 -4.73
N LYS A 12 -2.03 -4.07 -4.75
CA LYS A 12 -3.00 -4.92 -4.08
C LYS A 12 -3.28 -6.14 -4.92
N THR A 13 -3.09 -7.32 -4.36
CA THR A 13 -3.35 -8.57 -5.09
C THR A 13 -4.80 -9.04 -4.94
N LYS A 14 -5.49 -8.61 -3.87
CA LYS A 14 -6.84 -9.08 -3.53
C LYS A 14 -7.80 -7.96 -3.10
N GLY A 15 -9.08 -8.14 -3.42
CA GLY A 15 -10.19 -7.27 -3.04
C GLY A 15 -10.66 -6.33 -4.15
N ARG A 16 -11.44 -5.31 -3.78
CA ARG A 16 -12.10 -4.36 -4.72
C ARG A 16 -11.13 -3.50 -5.55
N ASP A 17 -9.87 -3.45 -5.18
CA ASP A 17 -8.82 -2.70 -5.89
C ASP A 17 -7.62 -3.61 -6.17
N ALA A 18 -7.90 -4.89 -6.44
CA ALA A 18 -6.89 -5.81 -6.93
C ALA A 18 -6.32 -5.29 -8.26
N GLY A 19 -5.00 -5.33 -8.40
CA GLY A 19 -4.28 -4.78 -9.55
C GLY A 19 -3.93 -3.29 -9.44
N GLU A 20 -4.44 -2.55 -8.45
CA GLU A 20 -4.09 -1.14 -8.28
C GLU A 20 -2.77 -0.95 -7.51
N LYS A 21 -2.00 0.05 -7.94
CA LYS A 21 -0.84 0.57 -7.20
C LYS A 21 -1.32 1.41 -6.04
N VAL A 22 -0.74 1.14 -4.87
CA VAL A 22 -0.99 1.89 -3.64
C VAL A 22 0.34 2.25 -2.99
N VAL A 23 0.38 3.38 -2.30
CA VAL A 23 1.58 3.85 -1.60
C VAL A 23 1.37 3.69 -0.10
N VAL A 24 2.31 3.09 0.61
CA VAL A 24 2.26 2.98 2.07
C VAL A 24 2.55 4.35 2.68
N THR A 25 1.56 4.94 3.37
CA THR A 25 1.72 6.23 4.04
C THR A 25 2.07 6.09 5.51
N LYS A 26 1.55 5.05 6.18
CA LYS A 26 1.79 4.84 7.60
C LYS A 26 1.77 3.36 7.93
N ILE A 27 2.64 2.93 8.85
CA ILE A 27 2.59 1.58 9.41
C ILE A 27 1.75 1.66 10.68
N ILE A 28 0.68 0.86 10.75
CA ILE A 28 -0.20 0.83 11.92
C ILE A 28 0.30 -0.27 12.86
N ASP A 29 0.43 -1.48 12.30
CA ASP A 29 0.86 -2.69 13.00
C ASP A 29 1.77 -3.52 12.08
N ARG A 30 2.31 -4.63 12.58
CA ARG A 30 3.08 -5.59 11.77
C ARG A 30 2.24 -6.21 10.64
N ASN A 31 0.94 -6.38 10.87
CA ASN A 31 0.02 -6.98 9.90
C ASN A 31 -0.77 -5.95 9.09
N PHE A 32 -0.83 -4.69 9.54
CA PHE A 32 -1.70 -3.69 8.93
C PHE A 32 -0.95 -2.39 8.66
N VAL A 33 -1.18 -1.86 7.48
CA VAL A 33 -0.61 -0.59 7.05
C VAL A 33 -1.70 0.32 6.49
N MET A 34 -1.49 1.62 6.63
CA MET A 34 -2.24 2.63 5.93
C MET A 34 -1.65 2.78 4.53
N VAL A 35 -2.47 2.56 3.51
CA VAL A 35 -2.10 2.76 2.12
C VAL A 35 -2.95 3.85 1.50
N ARG A 36 -2.37 4.59 0.57
CA ARG A 36 -3.02 5.61 -0.24
C ARG A 36 -3.14 5.11 -1.68
N SER A 37 -4.36 4.95 -2.18
CA SER A 37 -4.61 4.69 -3.61
C SER A 37 -4.80 6.02 -4.34
N PRO A 38 -4.01 6.31 -5.39
CA PRO A 38 -4.23 7.49 -6.24
C PRO A 38 -5.49 7.36 -7.09
N ALA A 39 -6.01 6.15 -7.34
CA ALA A 39 -7.23 5.95 -8.12
C ALA A 39 -8.49 6.40 -7.34
N ARG A 40 -8.43 6.46 -6.00
CA ARG A 40 -9.56 6.85 -5.16
C ARG A 40 -9.52 8.33 -4.80
N LYS A 41 -10.25 9.16 -5.55
CA LYS A 41 -10.34 10.61 -5.29
C LYS A 41 -11.00 10.98 -3.95
N LYS A 42 -12.04 10.26 -3.51
CA LYS A 42 -12.83 10.62 -2.30
C LYS A 42 -12.23 10.14 -0.98
N LYS A 43 -11.69 8.92 -0.95
CA LYS A 43 -11.05 8.31 0.23
C LYS A 43 -9.80 7.57 -0.23
N PRO A 44 -8.70 8.31 -0.47
CA PRO A 44 -7.47 7.72 -0.99
C PRO A 44 -6.80 6.85 0.07
N GLU A 45 -6.89 7.21 1.35
CA GLU A 45 -6.27 6.48 2.45
C GLU A 45 -7.16 5.37 3.00
N ARG A 46 -6.56 4.20 3.25
CA ARG A 46 -7.25 3.07 3.87
C ARG A 46 -6.31 2.13 4.60
N LYS A 47 -6.84 1.46 5.62
CA LYS A 47 -6.19 0.34 6.27
C LYS A 47 -6.23 -0.88 5.36
N CYS A 48 -5.09 -1.50 5.12
CA CYS A 48 -4.96 -2.75 4.38
C CYS A 48 -4.03 -3.70 5.10
N SER A 49 -4.33 -5.00 5.02
CA SER A 49 -3.42 -6.03 5.50
C SER A 49 -2.20 -6.11 4.58
N VAL A 50 -1.01 -6.24 5.18
CA VAL A 50 0.25 -6.46 4.46
C VAL A 50 0.22 -7.77 3.66
N LEU A 51 -0.56 -8.75 4.07
CA LEU A 51 -0.73 -10.03 3.37
C LEU A 51 -1.36 -9.89 1.98
N HIS A 52 -2.08 -8.79 1.73
CA HIS A 52 -2.74 -8.52 0.45
C HIS A 52 -1.97 -7.50 -0.40
N LEU A 53 -0.80 -7.08 0.08
CA LEU A 53 0.05 -6.10 -0.57
C LEU A 53 1.29 -6.80 -1.05
N GLU A 54 1.52 -6.73 -2.36
CA GLU A 54 2.73 -7.22 -2.98
C GLU A 54 3.67 -6.02 -3.20
N PRO A 55 4.81 -5.95 -2.50
CA PRO A 55 5.74 -4.84 -2.64
C PRO A 55 6.35 -4.88 -4.04
N THR A 56 6.15 -3.81 -4.80
CA THR A 56 6.84 -3.65 -6.08
C THR A 56 8.27 -3.21 -5.82
N GLY A 57 9.22 -3.64 -6.68
CA GLY A 57 10.62 -3.20 -6.60
C GLY A 57 10.80 -1.67 -6.59
N THR A 58 9.81 -0.94 -7.10
CA THR A 58 9.77 0.53 -7.17
C THR A 58 9.60 1.18 -5.79
N THR A 59 10.61 1.90 -5.32
CA THR A 59 10.49 2.87 -4.22
C THR A 59 10.13 4.22 -4.81
N GLN A 60 9.02 4.82 -4.39
CA GLN A 60 8.76 6.22 -4.73
C GLN A 60 9.38 7.09 -3.63
N SER A 61 10.54 7.65 -3.93
CA SER A 61 11.12 8.77 -3.20
C SER A 61 10.57 10.03 -3.85
N GLY A 62 9.55 10.63 -3.23
CA GLY A 62 9.01 11.93 -3.60
C GLY A 62 9.19 12.87 -2.43
#